data_AF-A0A8T3V6T7-F1
#
_entry.id   AF-A0A8T3V6T7-F1
#
_cell.length_a   1.000
_cell.length_b   1.000
_cell.length_c   1.000
_cell.angle_alpha   90.00
_cell.angle_beta   90.00
_cell.angle_gamma   90.00
#
_symmetry.space_group_name_H-M   'P 1'
#
loop_
_entity.id
_entity.type
_entity.pdbx_description
1 polymer ?
#
loop_
_entity_poly.entity_id
_entity_poly.type
_entity_poly.pdbx_seq_one_letter_code
_entity_poly.pdbx_strand_id
1 'polypeptide(L)'
;MGLFDFFKPSKEKVLKESVDEIVRIYSRNPGGFIMRSPESQPLRNIGQKLYDAGGMGLMLKAHRMATMRGVNGRNLEACWDGVGEWAG
;
A
#
# COMPACT_ATOMS: atom_id res chain seq x y z
N MET A 1 -29.47 -11.29 5.43
CA MET A 1 -28.26 -11.55 4.61
C MET A 1 -28.33 -10.61 3.42
N GLY A 2 -27.57 -9.52 3.45
CA GLY A 2 -27.76 -8.38 2.55
C GLY A 2 -27.09 -8.59 1.19
N LEU A 3 -27.76 -8.13 0.12
CA LEU A 3 -27.30 -8.14 -1.28
C LEU A 3 -25.95 -7.44 -1.56
N PHE A 4 -25.29 -6.87 -0.55
CA PHE A 4 -24.06 -6.07 -0.69
C PHE A 4 -22.75 -6.84 -0.48
N ASP A 5 -22.79 -8.09 0.01
CA ASP A 5 -21.56 -8.85 0.28
C ASP A 5 -20.93 -9.51 -0.98
N PHE A 6 -21.59 -9.43 -2.14
CA PHE A 6 -21.14 -10.08 -3.37
C PHE A 6 -20.03 -9.35 -4.15
N PHE A 7 -19.71 -8.09 -3.82
CA PHE A 7 -18.79 -7.27 -4.63
C PHE A 7 -17.48 -6.89 -3.95
N LYS A 8 -17.16 -7.41 -2.76
CA LYS A 8 -15.85 -7.15 -2.16
C LYS A 8 -14.76 -7.83 -2.99
N PRO A 9 -13.78 -7.08 -3.53
CA PRO A 9 -12.69 -7.68 -4.27
C PRO A 9 -11.91 -8.64 -3.38
N SER A 10 -11.40 -9.73 -3.95
CA SER A 10 -10.58 -10.69 -3.20
C SER A 10 -9.31 -10.01 -2.67
N LYS A 11 -8.79 -10.50 -1.54
CA LYS A 11 -7.53 -10.01 -0.96
C LYS A 11 -6.38 -10.07 -1.96
N GLU A 12 -6.37 -11.09 -2.81
CA GLU A 12 -5.37 -11.26 -3.87
C GLU A 12 -5.47 -10.18 -4.95
N LYS A 13 -6.70 -9.83 -5.38
CA LYS A 13 -6.92 -8.72 -6.32
C LYS A 13 -6.48 -7.39 -5.71
N VAL A 14 -6.86 -7.12 -4.46
CA VAL A 14 -6.46 -5.90 -3.74
C VAL A 14 -4.94 -5.80 -3.63
N LEU A 15 -4.27 -6.89 -3.25
CA LEU A 15 -2.82 -6.96 -3.15
C LEU A 15 -2.15 -6.65 -4.49
N LYS A 16 -2.56 -7.35 -5.56
CA LYS A 16 -1.96 -7.20 -6.89
C LYS A 16 -2.08 -5.76 -7.38
N GLU A 17 -3.28 -5.20 -7.36
CA GLU A 17 -3.53 -3.83 -7.82
C GLU A 17 -2.76 -2.80 -7.00
N SER A 18 -2.71 -2.98 -5.67
CA SER A 18 -1.98 -2.07 -4.78
C SER A 18 -0.48 -2.09 -5.07
N VAL A 19 0.11 -3.27 -5.27
CA VAL A 19 1.53 -3.39 -5.62
C VAL A 19 1.81 -2.76 -6.99
N ASP A 20 0.97 -3.02 -7.99
CA ASP A 20 1.10 -2.43 -9.32
C ASP A 20 1.04 -0.89 -9.25
N GLU A 21 0.16 -0.35 -8.41
CA GLU A 21 0.03 1.09 -8.21
C GLU A 21 1.21 1.71 -7.46
N ILE A 22 1.71 1.07 -6.39
CA ILE A 22 2.92 1.53 -5.67
C ILE A 22 4.10 1.62 -6.65
N VAL A 23 4.33 0.58 -7.45
CA VAL A 23 5.43 0.57 -8.43
C VAL A 23 5.25 1.68 -9.47
N ARG A 24 4.03 1.90 -9.95
CA ARG A 24 3.72 3.00 -10.90
C ARG A 24 3.95 4.39 -10.29
N ILE A 25 3.68 4.57 -9.01
CA ILE A 25 3.93 5.84 -8.29
C ILE A 25 5.43 6.09 -8.18
N TYR A 26 6.20 5.08 -7.74
CA TYR A 26 7.66 5.19 -7.61
C TYR A 26 8.39 5.29 -8.95
N SER A 27 7.87 4.70 -10.04
CA SER A 27 8.51 4.86 -11.36
C SER A 27 8.48 6.30 -11.87
N ARG A 28 7.55 7.12 -11.38
CA ARG A 28 7.46 8.56 -11.68
C ARG A 28 8.27 9.43 -10.73
N ASN A 29 8.62 8.89 -9.55
CA ASN A 29 9.39 9.60 -8.53
C ASN A 29 10.35 8.64 -7.81
N PRO A 30 11.47 8.25 -8.47
CA PRO A 30 12.39 7.25 -7.93
C PRO A 30 13.17 7.76 -6.69
N GLY A 31 13.21 9.08 -6.48
CA GLY A 31 13.83 9.69 -5.29
C GLY A 31 13.03 9.49 -3.99
N GLY A 32 11.79 9.00 -4.09
CA GLY A 32 10.90 8.80 -2.95
C GLY A 32 10.10 10.05 -2.58
N PHE A 33 9.41 9.99 -1.45
CA PHE A 33 8.42 10.97 -1.01
C PHE A 33 8.76 11.51 0.37
N ILE A 34 8.40 12.76 0.63
CA ILE A 34 8.48 13.35 1.96
C ILE A 34 7.36 12.77 2.81
N MET A 35 7.70 12.30 4.01
CA MET A 35 6.74 11.71 4.93
C MET A 35 5.60 12.69 5.26
N ARG A 36 4.35 12.22 5.18
CA ARG A 36 3.13 12.99 5.48
C ARG A 36 2.95 14.25 4.60
N SER A 37 3.67 14.34 3.48
CA SER A 37 3.43 15.38 2.49
C SER A 37 2.22 15.02 1.61
N PRO A 38 1.58 16.00 0.94
CA PRO A 38 0.50 15.74 0.00
C PRO A 38 0.85 14.71 -1.08
N GLU A 39 2.11 14.69 -1.53
CA GLU A 39 2.61 13.77 -2.55
C GLU A 39 2.69 12.32 -2.06
N SER A 40 2.83 12.10 -0.75
CA SER A 40 2.82 10.76 -0.12
C SER A 40 1.40 10.22 0.13
N GLN A 41 0.37 11.06 0.04
CA GLN A 41 -1.01 10.68 0.38
C GLN A 41 -1.55 9.51 -0.46
N PRO A 42 -1.26 9.38 -1.76
CA PRO A 42 -1.65 8.19 -2.52
C PRO A 42 -1.07 6.89 -1.94
N LEU A 43 0.17 6.90 -1.45
CA LEU A 43 0.77 5.72 -0.80
C LEU A 43 0.06 5.39 0.51
N ARG A 44 -0.29 6.40 1.32
CA ARG A 44 -1.08 6.22 2.55
C ARG A 44 -2.44 5.60 2.28
N ASN A 45 -3.14 6.08 1.25
CA ASN A 45 -4.43 5.53 0.84
C ASN A 45 -4.33 4.06 0.43
N ILE A 46 -3.25 3.68 -0.27
CA ILE A 46 -2.99 2.28 -0.62
C ILE A 46 -2.73 1.44 0.63
N GLY A 47 -1.94 1.96 1.58
CA GLY A 47 -1.69 1.31 2.86
C GLY A 47 -3.00 1.04 3.62
N GLN A 48 -3.88 2.04 3.70
CA GLN A 48 -5.18 1.90 4.35
C GLN A 48 -6.05 0.86 3.64
N LYS A 49 -6.10 0.89 2.29
CA LYS A 49 -6.82 -0.09 1.47
C LYS A 49 -6.34 -1.53 1.74
N LEU A 50 -5.03 -1.73 1.89
CA LEU A 50 -4.45 -3.03 2.21
C LEU A 50 -4.80 -3.47 3.64
N TYR A 51 -4.72 -2.55 4.61
CA TYR A 51 -5.08 -2.81 5.99
C TYR A 51 -6.56 -3.20 6.13
N ASP A 52 -7.47 -2.46 5.51
CA ASP A 52 -8.90 -2.75 5.54
C ASP A 52 -9.24 -4.11 4.91
N ALA A 53 -8.47 -4.53 3.90
CA ALA A 53 -8.70 -5.79 3.20
C ALA A 53 -8.10 -7.02 3.91
N GLY A 54 -6.98 -6.87 4.62
CA GLY A 54 -6.26 -8.02 5.18
C GLY A 54 -5.31 -7.73 6.32
N GLY A 55 -5.42 -6.55 6.92
CA GLY A 55 -4.61 -6.09 8.06
C GLY A 55 -3.12 -5.98 7.74
N MET A 56 -2.32 -6.00 8.80
CA MET A 56 -0.87 -5.87 8.73
C MET A 56 -0.21 -6.94 7.84
N GLY A 57 -0.74 -8.16 7.83
CA GLY A 57 -0.20 -9.24 6.99
C GLY A 57 -0.26 -8.93 5.49
N LEU A 58 -1.33 -8.26 5.03
CA LEU A 58 -1.45 -7.87 3.62
C LEU A 58 -0.54 -6.69 3.27
N MET A 59 -0.38 -5.73 4.20
CA MET A 59 0.56 -4.61 4.06
C MET A 59 2.01 -5.11 3.94
N LEU A 60 2.45 -6.02 4.82
CA LEU A 60 3.79 -6.61 4.77
C LEU A 60 4.06 -7.36 3.46
N LYS A 61 3.06 -8.12 2.97
CA LYS A 61 3.17 -8.81 1.68
C LYS A 61 3.31 -7.82 0.52
N ALA A 62 2.52 -6.74 0.52
CA ALA A 62 2.60 -5.70 -0.49
C ALA A 62 3.96 -4.98 -0.47
N HIS A 63 4.45 -4.59 0.71
CA HIS A 63 5.76 -3.97 0.89
C HIS A 63 6.89 -4.84 0.33
N ARG A 64 6.93 -6.12 0.70
CA ARG A 64 7.92 -7.07 0.19
C ARG A 64 7.87 -7.18 -1.34
N MET A 65 6.66 -7.30 -1.91
CA MET A 65 6.47 -7.42 -3.36
C MET A 65 6.88 -6.14 -4.11
N ALA A 66 6.56 -4.96 -3.58
CA ALA A 66 6.95 -3.69 -4.16
C ALA A 66 8.48 -3.50 -4.11
N THR A 67 9.10 -3.83 -2.97
CA THR A 67 10.56 -3.72 -2.77
C THR A 67 11.33 -4.63 -3.74
N MET A 68 10.86 -5.88 -3.95
CA MET A 68 11.45 -6.78 -4.96
C MET A 68 11.35 -6.23 -6.40
N ARG A 69 10.45 -5.26 -6.65
CA ARG A 69 10.29 -4.58 -7.94
C ARG A 69 11.03 -3.24 -8.00
N GLY A 70 11.92 -2.94 -7.05
CA GLY A 70 12.77 -1.76 -7.06
C GLY A 70 12.20 -0.54 -6.33
N VAL A 71 11.08 -0.69 -5.61
CA VAL A 71 10.56 0.38 -4.74
C VAL A 71 11.49 0.56 -3.53
N ASN A 72 11.73 1.81 -3.13
CA ASN A 72 12.47 2.11 -1.91
C ASN A 72 11.63 1.72 -0.68
N GLY A 73 11.88 0.53 -0.14
CA GLY A 73 11.12 -0.04 0.98
C GLY A 73 11.13 0.83 2.24
N ARG A 74 12.26 1.48 2.56
CA ARG A 74 12.37 2.36 3.73
C ARG A 74 11.58 3.66 3.57
N ASN A 75 11.54 4.21 2.35
CA ASN A 75 10.68 5.36 2.08
C ASN A 75 9.20 4.97 2.10
N LEU A 76 8.85 3.77 1.65
CA LEU A 76 7.48 3.26 1.70
C LEU A 76 7.02 3.02 3.16
N GLU A 77 7.89 2.44 4.00
CA GLU A 77 7.71 2.38 5.46
C GLU A 77 7.34 3.75 6.03
N ALA A 78 8.22 4.74 5.85
CA ALA A 78 7.99 6.08 6.35
C ALA A 78 6.69 6.73 5.81
N CYS A 79 6.28 6.41 4.58
CA CYS A 79 4.99 6.86 4.05
C CYS A 79 3.80 6.18 4.73
N TRP A 80 3.94 4.95 5.19
CA TRP A 80 2.90 4.17 5.88
C TRP A 80 2.92 4.31 7.39
N ASP A 81 3.87 5.03 7.97
CA ASP A 81 3.86 5.37 9.39
C ASP A 81 2.48 5.92 9.84
N GLY A 82 1.89 5.25 10.83
CA GLY A 82 0.56 5.57 11.37
C GLY A 82 -0.62 5.15 10.47
N VAL A 83 -0.43 4.29 9.48
CA VAL A 83 -1.51 3.64 8.71
C VAL A 83 -1.82 2.28 9.31
N GLY A 84 -3.04 2.11 9.83
CA GLY A 84 -3.42 0.89 10.55
C GLY A 84 -2.54 0.68 11.79
N GLU A 85 -1.92 -0.50 11.88
CA GLU A 85 -0.97 -0.87 12.93
C GLU A 85 0.51 -0.71 12.50
N TRP A 86 0.77 -0.12 11.31
CA TRP A 86 2.13 0.04 10.83
C TRP A 86 2.92 1.05 11.67
N ALA A 87 4.02 0.59 12.25
CA ALA A 87 4.96 1.40 13.02
C ALA A 87 6.35 1.31 12.36
N GLY A 88 6.78 2.39 11.72
CA GLY A 88 8.07 2.48 11.02
C GLY A 88 7.98 3.36 9.79
#